data_AF-A0A5S4UMP2-F1
#
_entry.id   AF-A0A5S4UMP2-F1
#
_cell.length_a   1.000
_cell.length_b   1.000
_cell.length_c   1.000
_cell.angle_alpha   90.00
_cell.angle_beta   90.00
_cell.angle_gamma   90.00
#
_symmetry.space_group_name_H-M   'P 1'
#
loop_
_entity.id
_entity.type
_entity.pdbx_description
1 polymer ?
#
loop_
_entity_poly.entity_id
_entity_poly.type
_entity_poly.pdbx_seq_one_letter_code
_entity_poly.pdbx_strand_id
1 'polypeptide(L)'
;MSTLEHLSCPIEASPLSCGERVLTCEHGHTYDVAKTGYVNLLPVQNKRSKDPGDSKEMVAARQRFLNGQHYYPIVSAIVSSWPQGHLTEGVRILDAGCGEGYYLHEMSKVFSKQNINVQRVGLDISKWAILAASKRDKQASWLVGSNANLPVPAARFDAVLCLFGFPVFDEFSRSLSDKGLLLLVESGANHLIELRRLLYPSIHDYQPTYPDGVPGFELMHKHTETFEFYLPSQVKIQDLLSMTPHIHKASYDGRQAVRQLDSLLLTAEVTLRWYQKN
;
A
#
# COMPACT_ATOMS: atom_id res chain seq x y z
N MET A 1 -22.55 8.18 -3.68
CA MET A 1 -22.69 6.89 -4.39
C MET A 1 -21.85 5.88 -3.64
N SER A 2 -22.34 4.67 -3.40
CA SER A 2 -21.62 3.67 -2.62
C SER A 2 -20.28 3.40 -3.30
N THR A 3 -19.17 3.58 -2.59
CA THR A 3 -17.85 3.24 -3.15
C THR A 3 -17.65 1.70 -3.22
N LEU A 4 -18.54 0.92 -2.59
CA LEU A 4 -18.41 -0.53 -2.40
C LEU A 4 -19.16 -1.33 -3.48
N GLU A 5 -18.86 -1.04 -4.74
CA GLU A 5 -19.46 -1.73 -5.89
C GLU A 5 -18.47 -2.73 -6.51
N HIS A 6 -19.00 -3.74 -7.20
CA HIS A 6 -18.21 -4.76 -7.92
C HIS A 6 -17.22 -5.51 -7.03
N LEU A 7 -17.70 -5.99 -5.88
CA LEU A 7 -16.96 -6.85 -4.96
C LEU A 7 -17.46 -8.29 -5.07
N SER A 8 -16.60 -9.25 -4.73
CA SER A 8 -16.92 -10.67 -4.70
C SER A 8 -16.90 -11.20 -3.26
N CYS A 9 -17.80 -12.14 -2.98
CA CYS A 9 -17.82 -12.87 -1.73
C CYS A 9 -16.48 -13.60 -1.54
N PRO A 10 -15.74 -13.36 -0.45
CA PRO A 10 -14.45 -14.00 -0.23
C PRO A 10 -14.53 -15.51 0.08
N ILE A 11 -15.74 -16.07 0.15
CA ILE A 11 -16.00 -17.50 0.40
C ILE A 11 -16.37 -18.20 -0.91
N GLU A 12 -17.38 -17.69 -1.62
CA GLU A 12 -17.96 -18.34 -2.81
C GLU A 12 -17.59 -17.67 -4.14
N ALA A 13 -16.82 -16.58 -4.10
CA ALA A 13 -16.50 -15.72 -5.24
C ALA A 13 -17.70 -15.07 -5.98
N SER A 14 -18.94 -15.34 -5.55
CA SER A 14 -20.15 -14.74 -6.15
C SER A 14 -20.26 -13.23 -5.87
N PRO A 15 -20.96 -12.45 -6.74
CA PRO A 15 -21.08 -11.01 -6.57
C PRO A 15 -21.71 -10.59 -5.24
N LEU A 16 -21.21 -9.49 -4.67
CA LEU A 16 -21.79 -8.84 -3.50
C LEU A 16 -22.72 -7.70 -3.89
N SER A 17 -23.95 -7.76 -3.41
CA SER A 17 -24.94 -6.69 -3.49
C SER A 17 -24.78 -5.72 -2.32
N CYS A 18 -24.78 -4.42 -2.59
CA CYS A 18 -24.66 -3.38 -1.57
C CYS A 18 -26.03 -2.92 -1.09
N GLY A 19 -26.37 -3.23 0.17
CA GLY A 19 -27.45 -2.59 0.90
C GLY A 19 -27.00 -1.29 1.58
N GLU A 20 -27.76 -0.79 2.56
CA GLU A 20 -27.46 0.49 3.23
C GLU A 20 -26.19 0.41 4.11
N ARG A 21 -26.05 -0.66 4.89
CA ARG A 21 -24.92 -0.87 5.82
C ARG A 21 -24.38 -2.29 5.79
N VAL A 22 -24.68 -3.03 4.74
CA VAL A 22 -24.40 -4.46 4.64
C VAL A 22 -24.14 -4.84 3.19
N LEU A 23 -23.19 -5.75 2.97
CA LEU A 23 -23.00 -6.45 1.71
C LEU A 23 -23.50 -7.88 1.84
N THR A 24 -24.22 -8.38 0.84
CA THR A 24 -24.72 -9.76 0.84
C THR A 24 -24.45 -10.45 -0.50
N CYS A 25 -24.16 -11.74 -0.47
CA CYS A 25 -24.14 -12.57 -1.68
C CYS A 25 -25.41 -13.41 -1.79
N GLU A 26 -25.65 -14.01 -2.97
CA GLU A 26 -26.80 -14.87 -3.24
C GLU A 26 -26.89 -16.11 -2.33
N HIS A 27 -25.76 -16.55 -1.77
CA HIS A 27 -25.68 -17.67 -0.83
C HIS A 27 -25.96 -17.27 0.63
N GLY A 28 -26.34 -16.01 0.88
CA GLY A 28 -26.70 -15.52 2.22
C GLY A 28 -25.52 -15.09 3.10
N HIS A 29 -24.27 -15.16 2.62
CA HIS A 29 -23.13 -14.59 3.33
C HIS A 29 -23.27 -13.07 3.41
N THR A 30 -23.00 -12.53 4.60
CA THR A 30 -23.31 -11.15 4.96
C THR A 30 -22.09 -10.48 5.58
N TYR A 31 -21.79 -9.24 5.18
CA TYR A 31 -20.65 -8.48 5.65
C TYR A 31 -21.06 -7.06 6.04
N ASP A 32 -20.83 -6.68 7.29
CA ASP A 32 -21.19 -5.34 7.78
C ASP A 32 -20.28 -4.25 7.22
N VAL A 33 -20.89 -3.15 6.81
CA VAL A 33 -20.20 -1.89 6.52
C VAL A 33 -19.97 -1.16 7.84
N ALA A 34 -18.71 -0.97 8.22
CA ALA A 34 -18.35 -0.31 9.47
C ALA A 34 -18.85 1.14 9.53
N LYS A 35 -18.91 1.73 10.73
CA LYS A 35 -19.34 3.13 10.91
C LYS A 35 -18.52 4.12 10.06
N THR A 36 -17.24 3.83 9.82
CA THR A 36 -16.37 4.69 9.01
C THR A 36 -16.43 4.39 7.51
N GLY A 37 -17.15 3.34 7.08
CA GLY A 37 -17.41 3.03 5.67
C GLY A 37 -16.57 1.89 5.07
N TYR A 38 -15.64 1.29 5.81
CA TYR A 38 -14.89 0.12 5.31
C TYR A 38 -15.68 -1.17 5.49
N VAL A 39 -15.31 -2.22 4.75
CA VAL A 39 -15.86 -3.58 4.91
C VAL A 39 -14.75 -4.56 5.23
N ASN A 40 -15.03 -5.51 6.11
CA ASN A 40 -14.13 -6.62 6.37
C ASN A 40 -14.52 -7.84 5.54
N LEU A 41 -13.69 -8.16 4.55
CA LEU A 41 -13.84 -9.29 3.64
C LEU A 41 -12.71 -10.32 3.85
N LEU A 42 -12.01 -10.29 4.98
CA LEU A 42 -11.00 -11.29 5.34
C LEU A 42 -11.66 -12.47 6.07
N PRO A 43 -11.76 -13.66 5.46
CA PRO A 43 -12.38 -14.82 6.09
C PRO A 43 -11.65 -15.23 7.37
N VAL A 44 -12.39 -15.66 8.39
CA VAL A 44 -11.82 -16.05 9.69
C VAL A 44 -10.83 -17.20 9.54
N GLN A 45 -11.12 -18.18 8.68
CA GLN A 45 -10.27 -19.32 8.38
C GLN A 45 -8.93 -18.96 7.72
N ASN A 46 -8.84 -17.78 7.09
CA ASN A 46 -7.64 -17.30 6.42
C ASN A 46 -6.78 -16.41 7.33
N LYS A 47 -7.15 -16.26 8.61
CA LYS A 47 -6.38 -15.53 9.60
C LYS A 47 -5.36 -16.44 10.27
N ARG A 48 -4.07 -16.10 10.13
CA ARG A 48 -2.97 -16.77 10.85
C ARG A 48 -2.81 -16.27 12.29
N SER A 49 -3.45 -15.15 12.65
CA SER A 49 -3.48 -14.59 14.00
C SER A 49 -4.81 -13.86 14.25
N LYS A 50 -5.10 -13.51 15.51
CA LYS A 50 -6.32 -12.75 15.86
C LYS A 50 -6.36 -11.36 15.22
N ASP A 51 -5.19 -10.76 15.03
CA ASP A 51 -5.00 -9.40 14.51
C ASP A 51 -3.85 -9.41 13.50
N PRO A 52 -4.11 -9.81 12.25
CA PRO A 52 -3.07 -9.91 11.22
C PRO A 52 -2.66 -8.52 10.70
N GLY A 53 -1.42 -8.40 10.26
CA GLY A 53 -0.84 -7.14 9.78
C GLY A 53 -0.33 -6.26 10.93
N ASP A 54 -0.29 -4.95 10.67
CA ASP A 54 0.24 -3.97 11.63
C ASP A 54 -0.69 -3.75 12.82
N SER A 55 -0.09 -3.61 14.02
CA SER A 55 -0.82 -3.24 15.24
C SER A 55 -1.35 -1.81 15.16
N LYS A 56 -2.29 -1.48 16.04
CA LYS A 56 -2.85 -0.12 16.16
C LYS A 56 -1.77 0.94 16.42
N GLU A 57 -0.77 0.62 17.24
CA GLU A 57 0.34 1.51 17.61
C GLU A 57 1.29 1.72 16.42
N MET A 58 1.60 0.66 15.68
CA MET A 58 2.40 0.73 14.45
C MET A 58 1.71 1.58 13.39
N VAL A 59 0.40 1.37 13.20
CA VAL A 59 -0.40 2.21 12.28
C VAL A 59 -0.35 3.67 12.72
N ALA A 60 -0.57 3.97 14.01
CA ALA A 60 -0.53 5.35 14.51
C ALA A 60 0.84 6.02 14.32
N ALA A 61 1.94 5.28 14.53
CA ALA A 61 3.30 5.77 14.24
C ALA A 61 3.50 6.06 12.76
N ARG A 62 3.09 5.14 11.87
CA ARG A 62 3.12 5.34 10.42
C ARG A 62 2.32 6.58 10.00
N GLN A 63 1.12 6.78 10.55
CA GLN A 63 0.33 7.99 10.27
C GLN A 63 1.07 9.28 10.66
N ARG A 64 1.67 9.32 11.86
CA ARG A 64 2.42 10.50 12.33
C ARG A 64 3.65 10.80 11.47
N PHE A 65 4.32 9.77 10.97
CA PHE A 65 5.44 9.92 10.05
C PHE A 65 4.99 10.42 8.69
N LEU A 66 4.06 9.71 8.04
CA LEU A 66 3.61 10.03 6.67
C LEU A 66 2.88 11.37 6.58
N ASN A 67 2.13 11.76 7.63
CA ASN A 67 1.53 13.10 7.71
C ASN A 67 2.57 14.23 7.83
N GLY A 68 3.83 13.91 8.15
CA GLY A 68 4.96 14.84 8.06
C GLY A 68 5.41 15.13 6.62
N GLN A 69 4.79 14.48 5.62
CA GLN A 69 5.05 14.67 4.18
C GLN A 69 6.48 14.37 3.73
N HIS A 70 7.29 13.75 4.58
CA HIS A 70 8.65 13.32 4.23
C HIS A 70 8.68 12.42 2.98
N TYR A 71 7.64 11.60 2.78
CA TYR A 71 7.53 10.67 1.65
C TYR A 71 6.62 11.17 0.51
N TYR A 72 6.23 12.45 0.53
CA TYR A 72 5.49 13.05 -0.58
C TYR A 72 6.24 12.98 -1.93
N PRO A 73 7.59 13.09 -2.01
CA PRO A 73 8.30 12.92 -3.28
C PRO A 73 8.00 11.57 -3.97
N ILE A 74 7.72 10.51 -3.21
CA ILE A 74 7.30 9.21 -3.75
C ILE A 74 5.94 9.35 -4.46
N VAL A 75 4.98 10.03 -3.85
CA VAL A 75 3.67 10.31 -4.46
C VAL A 75 3.85 11.07 -5.77
N SER A 76 4.70 12.12 -5.76
CA SER A 76 5.00 12.90 -6.96
C SER A 76 5.61 12.04 -8.05
N ALA A 77 6.61 11.21 -7.71
CA ALA A 77 7.27 10.32 -8.66
C ALA A 77 6.29 9.29 -9.27
N ILE A 78 5.37 8.74 -8.47
CA ILE A 78 4.35 7.81 -8.97
C ILE A 78 3.44 8.50 -9.99
N VAL A 79 2.90 9.67 -9.66
CA VAL A 79 1.97 10.37 -10.56
C VAL A 79 2.70 10.84 -11.82
N SER A 80 3.91 11.37 -11.70
CA SER A 80 4.70 11.84 -12.85
C SER A 80 5.21 10.72 -13.75
N SER A 81 5.39 9.50 -13.22
CA SER A 81 5.80 8.32 -14.00
C SER A 81 4.63 7.50 -14.54
N TRP A 82 3.38 7.91 -14.30
CA TRP A 82 2.23 7.14 -14.78
C TRP A 82 2.30 6.95 -16.31
N PRO A 83 2.21 5.72 -16.85
CA PRO A 83 2.31 5.49 -18.28
C PRO A 83 1.33 6.33 -19.11
N GLN A 84 1.83 6.97 -20.17
CA GLN A 84 1.03 7.86 -21.01
C GLN A 84 -0.18 7.12 -21.61
N GLY A 85 -1.35 7.76 -21.57
CA GLY A 85 -2.59 7.17 -22.11
C GLY A 85 -3.30 6.19 -21.16
N HIS A 86 -2.70 5.86 -20.01
CA HIS A 86 -3.30 4.97 -19.01
C HIS A 86 -3.94 5.70 -17.83
N LEU A 87 -3.82 7.02 -17.76
CA LEU A 87 -4.48 7.86 -16.75
C LEU A 87 -5.53 8.73 -17.43
N THR A 88 -6.69 8.14 -17.68
CA THR A 88 -7.86 8.82 -18.25
C THR A 88 -8.97 8.95 -17.22
N GLU A 89 -10.03 9.68 -17.55
CA GLU A 89 -11.22 9.74 -16.70
C GLU A 89 -11.83 8.34 -16.52
N GLY A 90 -12.18 8.00 -15.27
CA GLY A 90 -12.84 6.74 -14.92
C GLY A 90 -11.92 5.57 -14.61
N VAL A 91 -10.59 5.74 -14.60
CA VAL A 91 -9.62 4.68 -14.28
C VAL A 91 -9.89 4.09 -12.89
N ARG A 92 -9.87 2.76 -12.80
CA ARG A 92 -10.11 1.98 -11.58
C ARG A 92 -8.79 1.49 -11.01
N ILE A 93 -8.46 1.97 -9.82
CA ILE A 93 -7.17 1.73 -9.15
C ILE A 93 -7.40 0.88 -7.89
N LEU A 94 -6.61 -0.18 -7.75
CA LEU A 94 -6.41 -0.91 -6.49
C LEU A 94 -5.07 -0.54 -5.88
N ASP A 95 -5.05 -0.14 -4.61
CA ASP A 95 -3.85 -0.12 -3.77
C ASP A 95 -3.83 -1.39 -2.91
N ALA A 96 -2.97 -2.34 -3.28
CA ALA A 96 -2.88 -3.69 -2.73
C ALA A 96 -1.81 -3.75 -1.63
N GLY A 97 -2.24 -3.62 -0.38
CA GLY A 97 -1.40 -3.31 0.77
C GLY A 97 -1.39 -1.82 1.08
N CYS A 98 -2.55 -1.16 1.01
CA CYS A 98 -2.66 0.30 1.09
C CYS A 98 -2.27 0.90 2.45
N GLY A 99 -2.07 0.05 3.47
CA GLY A 99 -1.84 0.47 4.84
C GLY A 99 -2.94 1.42 5.30
N GLU A 100 -2.52 2.58 5.80
CA GLU A 100 -3.43 3.62 6.32
C GLU A 100 -3.92 4.60 5.23
N GLY A 101 -3.68 4.28 3.96
CA GLY A 101 -4.26 4.99 2.81
C GLY A 101 -3.58 6.30 2.44
N TYR A 102 -2.39 6.60 2.98
CA TYR A 102 -1.65 7.83 2.69
C TYR A 102 -1.41 8.03 1.19
N TYR A 103 -0.78 7.06 0.53
CA TYR A 103 -0.39 7.21 -0.87
C TYR A 103 -1.61 7.39 -1.78
N LEU A 104 -2.62 6.51 -1.64
CA LEU A 104 -3.85 6.59 -2.43
C LEU A 104 -4.63 7.90 -2.22
N HIS A 105 -4.57 8.48 -1.01
CA HIS A 105 -5.17 9.78 -0.69
C HIS A 105 -4.36 10.96 -1.24
N GLU A 106 -3.03 10.95 -1.14
CA GLU A 106 -2.22 12.04 -1.68
C GLU A 106 -2.24 12.03 -3.21
N MET A 107 -2.18 10.85 -3.85
CA MET A 107 -2.35 10.71 -5.31
C MET A 107 -3.69 11.28 -5.78
N SER A 108 -4.78 11.02 -5.06
CA SER A 108 -6.09 11.53 -5.48
C SER A 108 -6.18 13.04 -5.43
N LYS A 109 -5.49 13.72 -4.49
CA LYS A 109 -5.42 15.18 -4.51
C LYS A 109 -4.74 15.69 -5.78
N VAL A 110 -3.71 14.99 -6.27
CA VAL A 110 -3.03 15.35 -7.51
C VAL A 110 -3.96 15.11 -8.71
N PHE A 111 -4.60 13.95 -8.78
CA PHE A 111 -5.57 13.62 -9.84
C PHE A 111 -6.74 14.61 -9.89
N SER A 112 -7.33 14.96 -8.74
CA SER A 112 -8.40 15.95 -8.66
C SER A 112 -7.96 17.34 -9.16
N LYS A 113 -6.74 17.78 -8.84
CA LYS A 113 -6.18 19.05 -9.37
C LYS A 113 -6.00 19.02 -10.90
N GLN A 114 -5.80 17.85 -11.47
CA GLN A 114 -5.70 17.61 -12.91
C GLN A 114 -7.07 17.33 -13.56
N ASN A 115 -8.17 17.42 -12.81
CA ASN A 115 -9.53 17.05 -13.23
C ASN A 115 -9.66 15.60 -13.70
N ILE A 116 -8.83 14.71 -13.16
CA ILE A 116 -8.88 13.27 -13.44
C ILE A 116 -9.69 12.62 -12.32
N ASN A 117 -10.87 12.12 -12.66
CA ASN A 117 -11.68 11.33 -11.74
C ASN A 117 -11.28 9.86 -11.80
N VAL A 118 -10.91 9.28 -10.66
CA VAL A 118 -10.49 7.88 -10.54
C VAL A 118 -11.31 7.15 -9.49
N GLN A 119 -11.68 5.90 -9.77
CA GLN A 119 -12.23 5.00 -8.77
C GLN A 119 -11.07 4.38 -8.00
N ARG A 120 -11.16 4.36 -6.67
CA ARG A 120 -10.04 4.01 -5.80
C ARG A 120 -10.47 3.01 -4.76
N VAL A 121 -9.79 1.87 -4.73
CA VAL A 121 -9.98 0.82 -3.74
C VAL A 121 -8.66 0.62 -3.01
N GLY A 122 -8.68 0.70 -1.68
CA GLY A 122 -7.55 0.30 -0.84
C GLY A 122 -7.87 -1.01 -0.14
N LEU A 123 -6.94 -1.96 -0.22
CA LEU A 123 -7.02 -3.23 0.49
C LEU A 123 -5.79 -3.42 1.37
N ASP A 124 -6.00 -3.84 2.61
CA ASP A 124 -4.93 -4.23 3.53
C ASP A 124 -5.43 -5.33 4.46
N ILE A 125 -4.52 -6.16 4.96
CA ILE A 125 -4.85 -7.23 5.90
C ILE A 125 -5.08 -6.69 7.32
N SER A 126 -4.46 -5.55 7.67
CA SER A 126 -4.61 -4.89 8.96
C SER A 126 -5.94 -4.14 9.03
N LYS A 127 -6.80 -4.60 9.94
CA LYS A 127 -8.04 -3.89 10.30
C LYS A 127 -7.77 -2.47 10.79
N TRP A 128 -6.68 -2.27 11.55
CA TRP A 128 -6.34 -0.95 12.08
C TRP A 128 -5.92 0.02 11.00
N ALA A 129 -5.17 -0.47 10.01
CA ALA A 129 -4.75 0.32 8.87
C ALA A 129 -5.95 0.77 8.03
N ILE A 130 -6.87 -0.15 7.70
CA ILE A 130 -8.10 0.16 6.97
C ILE A 130 -9.07 1.05 7.76
N LEU A 131 -9.17 0.86 9.08
CA LEU A 131 -9.93 1.78 9.93
C LEU A 131 -9.37 3.21 9.85
N ALA A 132 -8.05 3.36 9.84
CA ALA A 132 -7.38 4.64 9.70
C ALA A 132 -7.60 5.25 8.30
N ALA A 133 -7.42 4.44 7.25
CA ALA A 133 -7.62 4.83 5.85
C ALA A 133 -9.06 5.31 5.59
N SER A 134 -10.06 4.56 6.07
CA SER A 134 -11.47 4.93 5.94
C SER A 134 -11.86 6.19 6.69
N LYS A 135 -11.07 6.65 7.66
CA LYS A 135 -11.27 7.97 8.29
C LYS A 135 -10.60 9.09 7.50
N ARG A 136 -9.46 8.80 6.86
CA ARG A 136 -8.66 9.74 6.06
C ARG A 136 -9.41 10.17 4.79
N ASP A 137 -10.02 9.22 4.09
CA ASP A 137 -10.71 9.48 2.83
C ASP A 137 -12.04 8.73 2.73
N LYS A 138 -13.12 9.48 2.52
CA LYS A 138 -14.49 8.96 2.40
C LYS A 138 -14.91 8.66 0.96
N GLN A 139 -14.10 9.06 -0.01
CA GLN A 139 -14.39 8.90 -1.44
C GLN A 139 -13.79 7.63 -2.04
N ALA A 140 -12.89 6.96 -1.32
CA ALA A 140 -12.35 5.66 -1.70
C ALA A 140 -13.10 4.50 -1.01
N SER A 141 -13.01 3.31 -1.58
CA SER A 141 -13.51 2.07 -0.99
C SER A 141 -12.40 1.41 -0.19
N TRP A 142 -12.68 0.99 1.03
CA TRP A 142 -11.65 0.44 1.92
C TRP A 142 -12.03 -0.97 2.38
N LEU A 143 -11.14 -1.92 2.17
CA LEU A 143 -11.38 -3.34 2.37
C LEU A 143 -10.33 -3.94 3.30
N VAL A 144 -10.77 -4.61 4.37
CA VAL A 144 -9.89 -5.56 5.06
C VAL A 144 -9.91 -6.86 4.26
N GLY A 145 -8.75 -7.29 3.77
CA GLY A 145 -8.63 -8.45 2.88
C GLY A 145 -7.19 -8.93 2.74
N SER A 146 -6.96 -9.90 1.85
CA SER A 146 -5.62 -10.42 1.58
C SER A 146 -5.31 -10.36 0.09
N ASN A 147 -4.09 -9.97 -0.28
CA ASN A 147 -3.61 -10.05 -1.66
C ASN A 147 -3.60 -11.49 -2.21
N ALA A 148 -3.65 -12.52 -1.34
CA ALA A 148 -3.72 -13.91 -1.76
C ALA A 148 -5.10 -14.32 -2.30
N ASN A 149 -6.15 -13.55 -2.01
CA ASN A 149 -7.50 -13.76 -2.52
C ASN A 149 -8.24 -12.42 -2.48
N LEU A 150 -8.09 -11.62 -3.54
CA LEU A 150 -8.72 -10.32 -3.65
C LEU A 150 -10.24 -10.51 -3.80
N PRO A 151 -11.07 -9.86 -2.97
CA PRO A 151 -12.53 -10.02 -2.96
C PRO A 151 -13.18 -9.22 -4.09
N VAL A 152 -12.77 -9.49 -5.32
CA VAL A 152 -13.12 -8.75 -6.53
C VAL A 152 -13.23 -9.71 -7.72
N PRO A 153 -14.11 -9.42 -8.70
CA PRO A 153 -14.14 -10.16 -9.95
C PRO A 153 -12.83 -9.98 -10.74
N ALA A 154 -12.62 -10.87 -11.71
CA ALA A 154 -11.52 -10.72 -12.66
C ALA A 154 -11.71 -9.45 -13.51
N ALA A 155 -10.61 -8.91 -14.05
CA ALA A 155 -10.62 -7.74 -14.94
C ALA A 155 -11.32 -6.49 -14.39
N ARG A 156 -11.30 -6.30 -13.06
CA ARG A 156 -11.93 -5.16 -12.37
C ARG A 156 -11.13 -3.87 -12.47
N PHE A 157 -9.81 -3.95 -12.46
CA PHE A 157 -8.94 -2.79 -12.28
C PHE A 157 -8.13 -2.48 -13.54
N ASP A 158 -7.92 -1.19 -13.78
CA ASP A 158 -7.04 -0.70 -14.84
C ASP A 158 -5.59 -0.56 -14.32
N ALA A 159 -5.43 -0.32 -13.00
CA ALA A 159 -4.14 -0.32 -12.34
C ALA A 159 -4.18 -0.98 -10.95
N VAL A 160 -3.16 -1.77 -10.64
CA VAL A 160 -2.88 -2.31 -9.31
C VAL A 160 -1.56 -1.73 -8.84
N LEU A 161 -1.56 -1.14 -7.65
CA LEU A 161 -0.37 -0.57 -7.03
C LEU A 161 0.02 -1.46 -5.85
N CYS A 162 1.30 -1.79 -5.73
CA CYS A 162 1.86 -2.51 -4.59
C CYS A 162 3.09 -1.74 -4.08
N LEU A 163 2.87 -0.89 -3.07
CA LEU A 163 3.89 0.00 -2.52
C LEU A 163 4.48 -0.61 -1.25
N PHE A 164 5.75 -1.03 -1.31
CA PHE A 164 6.48 -1.67 -0.21
C PHE A 164 5.76 -2.90 0.38
N GLY A 165 4.89 -3.52 -0.42
CA GLY A 165 4.01 -4.61 -0.02
C GLY A 165 4.50 -5.98 -0.45
N PHE A 166 3.61 -6.96 -0.34
CA PHE A 166 3.85 -8.34 -0.76
C PHE A 166 2.97 -8.66 -1.97
N PRO A 167 3.53 -8.65 -3.19
CA PRO A 167 2.75 -8.88 -4.39
C PRO A 167 2.34 -10.36 -4.52
N VAL A 168 1.16 -10.58 -5.11
CA VAL A 168 0.67 -11.90 -5.51
C VAL A 168 0.31 -11.80 -6.99
N PHE A 169 1.29 -12.08 -7.85
CA PHE A 169 1.23 -11.71 -9.27
C PHE A 169 0.08 -12.36 -10.03
N ASP A 170 -0.23 -13.63 -9.79
CA ASP A 170 -1.35 -14.31 -10.43
C ASP A 170 -2.68 -13.64 -10.08
N GLU A 171 -2.84 -13.25 -8.81
CA GLU A 171 -4.07 -12.61 -8.32
C GLU A 171 -4.18 -11.15 -8.80
N PHE A 172 -3.05 -10.44 -8.88
CA PHE A 172 -2.99 -9.11 -9.46
C PHE A 172 -3.34 -9.15 -10.95
N SER A 173 -2.75 -10.08 -11.70
CA SER A 173 -3.05 -10.32 -13.12
C SER A 173 -4.52 -10.68 -13.33
N ARG A 174 -5.10 -11.56 -12.50
CA ARG A 174 -6.53 -11.90 -12.54
C ARG A 174 -7.41 -10.66 -12.37
N SER A 175 -7.10 -9.80 -11.40
CA SER A 175 -7.91 -8.62 -11.08
C SER A 175 -7.75 -7.47 -12.08
N LEU A 176 -6.64 -7.44 -12.84
CA LEU A 176 -6.39 -6.44 -13.88
C LEU A 176 -7.14 -6.74 -15.17
N SER A 177 -7.71 -5.70 -15.78
CA SER A 177 -8.22 -5.71 -17.15
C SER A 177 -7.09 -6.00 -18.14
N ASP A 178 -7.44 -6.35 -19.38
CA ASP A 178 -6.47 -6.59 -20.44
C ASP A 178 -5.58 -5.35 -20.63
N LYS A 179 -4.26 -5.56 -20.72
CA LYS A 179 -3.24 -4.49 -20.78
C LYS A 179 -3.23 -3.54 -19.58
N GLY A 180 -3.86 -3.94 -18.46
CA GLY A 180 -3.83 -3.21 -17.20
C GLY A 180 -2.43 -3.08 -16.61
N LEU A 181 -2.24 -2.10 -15.74
CA LEU A 181 -0.94 -1.75 -15.20
C LEU A 181 -0.70 -2.32 -13.80
N LEU A 182 0.53 -2.77 -13.56
CA LEU A 182 1.04 -3.07 -12.24
C LEU A 182 2.17 -2.10 -11.90
N LEU A 183 2.03 -1.36 -10.79
CA LEU A 183 3.12 -0.59 -10.20
C LEU A 183 3.69 -1.34 -8.99
N LEU A 184 4.98 -1.62 -9.02
CA LEU A 184 5.75 -2.02 -7.85
C LEU A 184 6.61 -0.85 -7.37
N VAL A 185 6.54 -0.54 -6.08
CA VAL A 185 7.43 0.44 -5.44
C VAL A 185 8.19 -0.23 -4.31
N GLU A 186 9.52 -0.18 -4.37
CA GLU A 186 10.39 -0.89 -3.44
C GLU A 186 11.51 0.01 -2.94
N SER A 187 12.10 -0.33 -1.81
CA SER A 187 13.31 0.34 -1.31
C SER A 187 14.51 0.04 -2.21
N GLY A 188 15.27 1.07 -2.52
CA GLY A 188 16.54 0.97 -3.22
C GLY A 188 17.70 0.56 -2.32
N ALA A 189 18.88 0.41 -2.92
CA ALA A 189 20.12 0.04 -2.25
C ALA A 189 20.51 1.03 -1.15
N ASN A 190 20.24 2.34 -1.33
CA ASN A 190 20.59 3.38 -0.36
C ASN A 190 19.43 3.82 0.53
N HIS A 191 18.28 3.13 0.49
CA HIS A 191 17.14 3.49 1.33
C HIS A 191 17.50 3.43 2.82
N LEU A 192 17.34 4.54 3.53
CA LEU A 192 17.64 4.72 4.95
C LEU A 192 19.05 4.25 5.32
N ILE A 193 20.04 4.49 4.46
CA ILE A 193 21.39 3.94 4.63
C ILE A 193 22.04 4.43 5.93
N GLU A 194 21.82 5.68 6.32
CA GLU A 194 22.36 6.27 7.55
C GLU A 194 21.80 5.54 8.78
N LEU A 195 20.49 5.30 8.79
CA LEU A 195 19.84 4.54 9.86
C LEU A 195 20.33 3.09 9.90
N ARG A 196 20.44 2.42 8.74
CA ARG A 196 20.92 1.03 8.67
C ARG A 196 22.36 0.88 9.16
N ARG A 197 23.25 1.85 8.87
CA ARG A 197 24.64 1.87 9.38
C ARG A 197 24.70 1.95 10.90
N LEU A 198 23.73 2.62 11.52
CA LEU A 198 23.63 2.66 12.98
C LEU A 198 23.07 1.36 13.57
N LEU A 199 22.09 0.74 12.90
CA LEU A 199 21.38 -0.43 13.44
C LEU A 199 22.17 -1.74 13.33
N TYR A 200 23.01 -1.87 12.30
CA TYR A 200 23.69 -3.11 11.94
C TYR A 200 25.22 -2.97 11.93
N PRO A 201 25.97 -4.00 12.37
CA PRO A 201 27.44 -3.99 12.32
C PRO A 201 28.00 -4.03 10.89
N SER A 202 27.22 -4.58 9.95
CA SER A 202 27.54 -4.57 8.52
C SER A 202 26.25 -4.52 7.70
N ILE A 203 26.34 -3.99 6.49
CA ILE A 203 25.22 -3.90 5.55
C ILE A 203 25.49 -4.88 4.43
N HIS A 204 24.54 -5.80 4.22
CA HIS A 204 24.59 -6.74 3.12
C HIS A 204 24.39 -6.03 1.77
N ASP A 205 25.00 -6.59 0.73
CA ASP A 205 24.80 -6.13 -0.64
C ASP A 205 23.33 -6.16 -1.02
N TYR A 206 22.91 -5.11 -1.73
CA TYR A 206 21.56 -5.02 -2.24
C TYR A 206 21.31 -6.08 -3.31
N GLN A 207 20.21 -6.81 -3.17
CA GLN A 207 19.73 -7.77 -4.15
C GLN A 207 18.38 -7.30 -4.69
N PRO A 208 18.24 -7.08 -6.01
CA PRO A 208 16.94 -6.75 -6.60
C PRO A 208 15.92 -7.87 -6.33
N THR A 209 14.69 -7.51 -5.95
CA THR A 209 13.65 -8.50 -5.59
C THR A 209 13.18 -9.35 -6.76
N TYR A 210 13.14 -8.78 -7.98
CA TYR A 210 12.72 -9.47 -9.21
C TYR A 210 13.73 -9.18 -10.33
N PRO A 211 14.91 -9.83 -10.31
CA PRO A 211 15.97 -9.59 -11.30
C PRO A 211 15.60 -10.11 -12.69
N ASP A 212 14.84 -11.21 -12.75
CA ASP A 212 14.44 -11.88 -14.00
C ASP A 212 13.10 -11.38 -14.57
N GLY A 213 12.54 -10.32 -13.98
CA GLY A 213 11.22 -9.80 -14.31
C GLY A 213 10.08 -10.42 -13.49
N VAL A 214 8.84 -10.14 -13.89
CA VAL A 214 7.62 -10.55 -13.19
C VAL A 214 6.78 -11.43 -14.12
N PRO A 215 6.42 -12.67 -13.73
CA PRO A 215 5.63 -13.55 -14.59
C PRO A 215 4.27 -12.96 -14.99
N GLY A 216 3.91 -13.06 -16.28
CA GLY A 216 2.64 -12.53 -16.80
C GLY A 216 2.61 -11.02 -17.01
N PHE A 217 3.74 -10.35 -16.85
CA PHE A 217 3.88 -8.90 -16.95
C PHE A 217 5.12 -8.50 -17.76
N GLU A 218 4.97 -7.50 -18.62
CA GLU A 218 6.06 -6.87 -19.37
C GLU A 218 6.48 -5.57 -18.68
N LEU A 219 7.78 -5.39 -18.42
CA LEU A 219 8.29 -4.15 -17.83
C LEU A 219 8.21 -3.02 -18.86
N MET A 220 7.41 -2.00 -18.58
CA MET A 220 7.31 -0.82 -19.44
C MET A 220 8.46 0.15 -19.18
N HIS A 221 8.66 0.52 -17.91
CA HIS A 221 9.76 1.37 -17.51
C HIS A 221 10.05 1.27 -16.01
N LYS A 222 11.26 1.71 -15.65
CA LYS A 222 11.79 1.74 -14.29
C LYS A 222 12.31 3.14 -13.98
N HIS A 223 11.97 3.66 -12.81
CA HIS A 223 12.46 4.94 -12.30
C HIS A 223 13.00 4.75 -10.88
N THR A 224 14.09 5.43 -10.54
CA THR A 224 14.62 5.46 -9.17
C THR A 224 14.54 6.90 -8.67
N GLU A 225 13.77 7.10 -7.60
CA GLU A 225 13.58 8.38 -6.95
C GLU A 225 14.45 8.42 -5.69
N THR A 226 15.30 9.44 -5.57
CA THR A 226 16.19 9.63 -4.41
C THR A 226 16.03 11.03 -3.87
N PHE A 227 15.79 11.14 -2.57
CA PHE A 227 15.66 12.42 -1.88
C PHE A 227 16.11 12.31 -0.43
N GLU A 228 16.50 13.45 0.14
CA GLU A 228 16.84 13.56 1.55
C GLU A 228 15.66 14.10 2.36
N PHE A 229 15.58 13.69 3.62
CA PHE A 229 14.62 14.23 4.57
C PHE A 229 15.19 14.25 5.98
N TYR A 230 14.76 15.22 6.77
CA TYR A 230 15.27 15.47 8.11
C TYR A 230 14.21 15.16 9.16
N LEU A 231 14.61 14.43 10.21
CA LEU A 231 13.80 14.13 11.38
C LEU A 231 14.32 14.94 12.57
N PRO A 232 13.58 15.96 13.05
CA PRO A 232 14.08 16.93 14.04
C PRO A 232 13.93 16.49 15.49
N SER A 233 13.54 15.24 15.75
CA SER A 233 13.34 14.75 17.12
C SER A 233 13.46 13.23 17.20
N GLN A 234 13.82 12.77 18.40
CA GLN A 234 13.83 11.35 18.71
C GLN A 234 12.46 10.68 18.49
N VAL A 235 11.37 11.37 18.81
CA VAL A 235 10.01 10.84 18.59
C VAL A 235 9.76 10.55 17.10
N LYS A 236 10.21 11.43 16.21
CA LYS A 236 10.07 11.26 14.75
C LYS A 236 10.94 10.11 14.22
N ILE A 237 12.14 9.93 14.77
CA ILE A 237 13.00 8.79 14.46
C ILE A 237 12.32 7.47 14.87
N GLN A 238 11.70 7.44 16.06
CA GLN A 238 10.96 6.25 16.52
C GLN A 238 9.70 5.96 15.69
N ASP A 239 9.00 7.01 15.25
CA ASP A 239 7.85 6.85 14.34
C ASP A 239 8.29 6.18 13.02
N LEU A 240 9.42 6.60 12.44
CA LEU A 240 10.00 5.94 11.27
C LEU A 240 10.44 4.49 11.58
N LEU A 241 11.17 4.26 12.66
CA LEU A 241 11.63 2.91 13.01
C LEU A 241 10.47 1.92 13.15
N SER A 242 9.36 2.36 13.75
CA SER A 242 8.16 1.56 13.97
C SER A 242 7.45 1.13 12.68
N MET A 243 7.69 1.81 11.55
CA MET A 243 7.17 1.43 10.24
C MET A 243 8.17 0.65 9.38
N THR A 244 9.35 0.32 9.91
CA THR A 244 10.38 -0.47 9.22
C THR A 244 10.57 -1.83 9.87
N PRO A 245 10.99 -2.87 9.12
CA PRO A 245 11.36 -4.16 9.71
C PRO A 245 12.67 -4.09 10.51
N HIS A 246 13.37 -2.95 10.49
CA HIS A 246 14.73 -2.85 11.03
C HIS A 246 14.77 -2.92 12.55
N ILE A 247 13.76 -2.40 13.25
CA ILE A 247 13.74 -2.35 14.72
C ILE A 247 13.85 -3.75 15.37
N HIS A 248 13.20 -4.76 14.76
CA HIS A 248 13.20 -6.14 15.25
C HIS A 248 14.50 -6.88 14.95
N LYS A 249 15.24 -6.45 13.91
CA LYS A 249 16.48 -7.08 13.46
C LYS A 249 17.74 -6.37 13.98
N ALA A 250 17.60 -5.16 14.52
CA ALA A 250 18.70 -4.34 14.96
C ALA A 250 19.52 -4.99 16.09
N SER A 251 20.81 -4.68 16.14
CA SER A 251 21.68 -5.04 17.26
C SER A 251 21.29 -4.29 18.54
N TYR A 252 21.73 -4.77 19.71
CA TYR A 252 21.52 -4.04 20.97
C TYR A 252 22.19 -2.65 20.91
N ASP A 253 23.46 -2.62 20.52
CA ASP A 253 24.24 -1.38 20.42
C ASP A 253 23.62 -0.41 19.41
N GLY A 254 23.17 -0.91 18.25
CA GLY A 254 22.50 -0.08 17.26
C GLY A 254 21.19 0.52 17.76
N ARG A 255 20.40 -0.24 18.54
CA ARG A 255 19.21 0.32 19.20
C ARG A 255 19.58 1.40 20.22
N GLN A 256 20.66 1.24 20.97
CA GLN A 256 21.11 2.27 21.92
C GLN A 256 21.62 3.51 21.19
N ALA A 257 22.41 3.33 20.12
CA ALA A 257 22.92 4.43 19.31
C ALA A 257 21.78 5.29 18.76
N VAL A 258 20.75 4.66 18.18
CA VAL A 258 19.58 5.40 17.69
C VAL A 258 18.83 6.11 18.82
N ARG A 259 18.74 5.51 20.02
CA ARG A 259 18.10 6.13 21.20
C ARG A 259 18.78 7.40 21.71
N GLN A 260 20.05 7.62 21.37
CA GLN A 260 20.80 8.84 21.75
C GLN A 260 20.70 9.97 20.71
N LEU A 261 20.03 9.74 19.58
CA LEU A 261 19.88 10.77 18.56
C LEU A 261 18.75 11.76 18.89
N ASP A 262 19.07 13.04 18.82
CA ASP A 262 18.08 14.11 18.87
C ASP A 262 17.50 14.45 17.49
N SER A 263 18.24 14.16 16.43
CA SER A 263 17.81 14.37 15.06
C SER A 263 18.56 13.46 14.08
N LEU A 264 18.04 13.33 12.86
CA LEU A 264 18.66 12.49 11.83
C LEU A 264 18.31 13.00 10.43
N LEU A 265 19.34 13.23 9.61
CA LEU A 265 19.22 13.39 8.17
C LEU A 265 19.29 12.01 7.51
N LEU A 266 18.38 11.74 6.59
CA LEU A 266 18.19 10.42 5.98
C LEU A 266 18.05 10.53 4.48
N THR A 267 18.55 9.50 3.79
CA THR A 267 18.29 9.28 2.37
C THR A 267 17.12 8.31 2.19
N ALA A 268 16.11 8.68 1.41
CA ALA A 268 15.15 7.75 0.84
C ALA A 268 15.50 7.51 -0.61
N GLU A 269 15.85 6.26 -0.94
CA GLU A 269 15.97 5.79 -2.32
C GLU A 269 14.87 4.77 -2.58
N VAL A 270 14.04 4.98 -3.59
CA VAL A 270 12.93 4.08 -3.93
C VAL A 270 12.92 3.80 -5.42
N THR A 271 12.60 2.58 -5.80
CA THR A 271 12.52 2.14 -7.19
C THR A 271 11.07 1.89 -7.54
N LEU A 272 10.59 2.55 -8.60
CA LEU A 272 9.28 2.38 -9.19
C LEU A 272 9.44 1.54 -10.46
N ARG A 273 8.62 0.49 -10.61
CA ARG A 273 8.59 -0.36 -11.79
C ARG A 273 7.16 -0.49 -12.29
N TRP A 274 6.91 0.07 -13.46
CA TRP A 274 5.64 -0.05 -14.15
C TRP A 274 5.69 -1.23 -15.10
N TYR A 275 4.73 -2.12 -14.95
CA TYR A 275 4.54 -3.26 -15.83
C TYR A 275 3.16 -3.19 -16.48
N GLN A 276 3.05 -3.78 -17.67
CA GLN A 276 1.79 -4.04 -18.34
C GLN A 276 1.48 -5.53 -18.26
N LYS A 277 0.23 -5.89 -17.98
CA LYS A 277 -0.27 -7.26 -18.09
C LYS A 277 -0.22 -7.71 -19.55
N ASN A 278 0.37 -8.90 -19.77
CA ASN A 278 0.47 -9.53 -21.10
C ASN A 278 -0.90 -9.91 -21.68
#